data_AF-A0A5N8XHR2-F1
#
_entry.id   AF-A0A5N8XHR2-F1
#
_cell.length_a   1.000
_cell.length_b   1.000
_cell.length_c   1.000
_cell.angle_alpha   90.00
_cell.angle_beta   90.00
_cell.angle_gamma   90.00
#
_symmetry.space_group_name_H-M   'P 1'
#
loop_
_entity.id
_entity.type
_entity.pdbx_description
1 polymer ?
#
loop_
_entity_poly.entity_id
_entity_poly.type
_entity_poly.pdbx_seq_one_letter_code
_entity_poly.pdbx_strand_id
1 'polypeptide(L)'
;MAPIVAVLLAAAVLMYMGHRQEQANERNEREAVRRAATLARSYAGDMLNELRDRYPSEARTRDIAQRHDGRLVSSTRSGESLTTVVEFFAAYEEASMFGTSYSRTYRCYSVVLQEDAKGVPQARTTLLEKCDVA
;
A
#
# COMPACT_ATOMS: atom_id res chain seq x y z
N MET A 1 35.53 33.70 20.68
CA MET A 1 34.31 33.85 19.83
C MET A 1 34.34 32.99 18.56
N ALA A 2 35.47 32.87 17.84
CA ALA A 2 35.60 32.01 16.66
C ALA A 2 35.16 30.52 16.82
N PRO A 3 35.45 29.80 17.92
CA PRO A 3 35.02 28.40 18.05
C PRO A 3 33.50 28.24 18.21
N ILE A 4 32.83 29.21 18.85
CA ILE A 4 31.37 29.18 19.05
C ILE A 4 30.67 29.40 17.71
N VAL A 5 31.15 30.36 16.90
CA VAL A 5 30.59 30.64 15.57
C VAL A 5 30.76 29.43 14.64
N ALA A 6 31.91 28.77 14.67
CA ALA A 6 32.15 27.56 13.87
C ALA A 6 31.19 26.41 14.27
N VAL A 7 30.96 26.21 15.57
CA VAL A 7 30.00 25.20 16.07
C VAL A 7 28.57 25.53 15.63
N LEU A 8 28.16 26.79 15.69
CA LEU A 8 26.82 27.21 15.26
C LEU A 8 26.62 27.01 13.74
N LEU A 9 27.63 27.30 12.93
CA LEU A 9 27.60 27.07 11.49
C LEU A 9 27.51 25.56 11.16
N ALA A 10 28.31 24.73 11.83
CA ALA A 10 28.25 23.29 11.66
C ALA A 10 26.88 22.71 12.05
N ALA A 11 26.31 23.17 13.17
CA ALA A 11 24.98 22.75 13.61
C ALA A 11 23.89 23.18 12.61
N ALA A 12 23.93 24.40 12.08
CA ALA A 12 22.97 24.88 11.09
C ALA A 12 23.02 24.06 9.78
N VAL A 13 24.22 23.70 9.31
CA VAL A 13 24.39 22.86 8.12
C VAL A 13 23.85 21.44 8.36
N LEU A 14 24.12 20.85 9.53
CA LEU A 14 23.58 19.53 9.89
C LEU A 14 22.06 19.53 9.96
N MET A 15 21.45 20.55 10.57
CA MET A 15 19.99 20.69 10.60
C MET A 15 19.41 20.84 9.19
N TYR A 16 20.04 21.63 8.32
CA TYR A 16 19.59 21.80 6.94
C TYR A 16 19.62 20.50 6.14
N MET A 17 20.72 19.74 6.26
CA MET A 17 20.85 18.45 5.58
C MET A 17 19.85 17.43 6.14
N GLY A 18 19.69 17.36 7.46
CA GLY A 18 18.70 16.50 8.10
C GLY A 18 17.28 16.80 7.61
N HIS A 19 16.91 18.08 7.53
CA HIS A 19 15.59 18.47 7.04
C HIS A 19 15.36 18.10 5.57
N ARG A 20 16.37 18.27 4.70
CA ARG A 20 16.26 17.83 3.30
C ARG A 20 16.14 16.32 3.17
N GLN A 21 16.85 15.58 4.01
CA GLN A 21 16.81 14.13 4.04
C GLN A 21 15.43 13.62 4.47
N GLU A 22 14.86 14.19 5.54
CA GLU A 22 13.49 13.90 6.00
C GLU A 22 12.47 14.19 4.89
N GLN A 23 12.57 15.35 4.23
CA GLN A 23 11.69 15.69 3.12
C GLN A 23 11.79 14.71 1.95
N ALA A 24 12.99 14.18 1.65
CA ALA A 24 13.15 13.17 0.61
C ALA A 24 12.51 11.83 1.02
N ASN A 25 12.71 11.40 2.28
CA ASN A 25 12.12 10.18 2.80
C ASN A 25 10.58 10.25 2.81
N GLU A 26 10.00 11.38 3.22
CA GLU A 26 8.55 11.59 3.17
C GLU A 26 7.99 11.47 1.74
N ARG A 27 8.71 11.99 0.74
CA ARG A 27 8.30 11.88 -0.67
C ARG A 27 8.34 10.43 -1.12
N ASN A 28 9.43 9.72 -0.82
CA ASN A 28 9.61 8.31 -1.17
C ASN A 28 8.52 7.43 -0.54
N GLU A 29 8.19 7.67 0.73
CA GLU A 29 7.12 6.97 1.42
C GLU A 29 5.76 7.26 0.76
N ARG A 30 5.44 8.53 0.48
CA ARG A 30 4.18 8.91 -0.20
C ARG A 30 4.05 8.26 -1.57
N GLU A 31 5.13 8.16 -2.32
CA GLU A 31 5.15 7.45 -3.61
C GLU A 31 4.94 5.96 -3.45
N ALA A 32 5.53 5.32 -2.43
CA ALA A 32 5.25 3.93 -2.12
C ALA A 32 3.78 3.71 -1.72
N VAL A 33 3.18 4.60 -0.92
CA VAL A 33 1.74 4.53 -0.60
C VAL A 33 0.88 4.62 -1.87
N ARG A 34 1.22 5.51 -2.81
CA ARG A 34 0.51 5.61 -4.10
C ARG A 34 0.68 4.35 -4.96
N ARG A 35 1.86 3.72 -4.93
CA ARG A 35 2.11 2.44 -5.60
C ARG A 35 1.26 1.32 -4.99
N ALA A 36 1.20 1.20 -3.66
CA ALA A 36 0.32 0.24 -2.99
C ALA A 36 -1.16 0.45 -3.38
N ALA A 37 -1.64 1.69 -3.47
CA ALA A 37 -2.99 2.00 -3.95
C ALA A 37 -3.22 1.60 -5.42
N THR A 38 -2.18 1.64 -6.25
CA THR A 38 -2.24 1.23 -7.66
C THR A 38 -2.32 -0.29 -7.77
N LEU A 39 -1.50 -1.01 -7.00
CA LEU A 39 -1.55 -2.48 -6.88
C LEU A 39 -2.92 -2.96 -6.41
N ALA A 40 -3.51 -2.30 -5.41
CA ALA A 40 -4.86 -2.64 -4.94
C ALA A 40 -5.94 -2.49 -6.03
N ARG A 41 -5.83 -1.47 -6.90
CA ARG A 41 -6.73 -1.30 -8.05
C ARG A 41 -6.51 -2.35 -9.13
N SER A 42 -5.25 -2.68 -9.44
CA SER A 42 -4.93 -3.74 -10.39
C SER A 42 -5.42 -5.10 -9.91
N TYR A 43 -5.25 -5.42 -8.62
CA TYR A 43 -5.83 -6.59 -7.97
C TYR A 43 -7.37 -6.64 -8.14
N ALA A 44 -8.07 -5.53 -7.90
CA ALA A 44 -9.52 -5.47 -8.08
C ALA A 44 -9.94 -5.71 -9.54
N GLY A 45 -9.16 -5.19 -10.50
CA GLY A 45 -9.36 -5.44 -11.93
C GLY A 45 -9.18 -6.92 -12.31
N ASP A 46 -8.13 -7.57 -11.81
CA ASP A 46 -7.91 -9.00 -12.04
C ASP A 46 -8.98 -9.87 -11.39
N MET A 47 -9.43 -9.50 -10.20
CA MET A 47 -10.56 -10.16 -9.55
C MET A 47 -11.83 -10.05 -10.40
N LEU A 48 -12.13 -8.89 -10.99
CA LEU A 48 -13.27 -8.72 -11.90
C LEU A 48 -13.16 -9.60 -13.16
N ASN A 49 -11.95 -9.73 -13.72
CA ASN A 49 -11.72 -10.59 -14.89
C ASN A 49 -11.98 -12.08 -14.58
N GLU A 50 -11.74 -12.49 -13.33
CA GLU A 50 -11.97 -13.86 -12.85
C GLU A 50 -13.46 -14.15 -12.54
N LEU A 51 -14.31 -13.12 -12.39
CA LEU A 51 -15.74 -13.30 -12.08
C LEU A 51 -16.59 -13.84 -13.23
N ARG A 52 -16.02 -14.07 -14.42
CA ARG A 52 -16.79 -14.37 -15.65
C ARG A 52 -17.86 -15.45 -15.49
N ASP A 53 -17.60 -16.48 -14.70
CA ASP A 53 -18.56 -17.57 -14.45
C ASP A 53 -18.89 -17.80 -12.96
N ARG A 54 -17.98 -17.41 -12.05
CA ARG A 54 -18.13 -17.59 -10.59
C ARG A 54 -17.07 -16.77 -9.83
N TYR A 55 -17.37 -16.44 -8.57
CA TYR A 55 -16.37 -15.98 -7.63
C TYR A 55 -15.12 -16.89 -7.56
N PRO A 56 -13.91 -16.32 -7.58
CA PRO A 56 -12.68 -17.11 -7.44
C PRO A 56 -12.64 -17.82 -6.09
N SER A 57 -11.98 -18.98 -6.06
CA SER A 57 -11.69 -19.69 -4.82
C SER A 57 -10.71 -18.89 -3.95
N GLU A 58 -10.70 -19.12 -2.65
CA GLU A 58 -9.75 -18.45 -1.74
C GLU A 58 -8.28 -18.66 -2.16
N ALA A 59 -7.94 -19.86 -2.64
CA ALA A 59 -6.61 -20.15 -3.16
C ALA A 59 -6.28 -19.29 -4.39
N ARG A 60 -7.26 -19.09 -5.30
CA ARG A 60 -7.08 -18.23 -6.48
C ARG A 60 -6.99 -16.75 -6.07
N THR A 61 -7.82 -16.29 -5.14
CA THR A 61 -7.76 -14.95 -4.57
C THR A 61 -6.38 -14.67 -3.95
N ARG A 62 -5.83 -15.65 -3.22
CA ARG A 62 -4.49 -15.56 -2.62
C ARG A 62 -3.40 -15.44 -3.69
N ASP A 63 -3.47 -16.24 -4.74
CA ASP A 63 -2.54 -16.17 -5.88
C ASP A 63 -2.59 -14.81 -6.59
N ILE A 64 -3.81 -14.27 -6.82
CA ILE A 64 -3.96 -12.94 -7.43
C ILE A 64 -3.36 -11.88 -6.48
N ALA A 65 -3.65 -11.91 -5.18
CA ALA A 65 -3.07 -10.98 -4.22
C ALA A 65 -1.53 -11.00 -4.25
N GLN A 66 -0.91 -12.19 -4.27
CA GLN A 66 0.55 -12.34 -4.31
C GLN A 66 1.17 -11.76 -5.60
N ARG A 67 0.50 -11.88 -6.74
CA ARG A 67 0.95 -11.28 -8.01
C ARG A 67 0.97 -9.74 -7.99
N HIS A 68 0.25 -9.13 -7.05
CA HIS A 68 0.16 -7.68 -6.87
C HIS A 68 0.88 -7.20 -5.60
N ASP A 69 1.93 -7.90 -5.16
CA ASP A 69 2.67 -7.58 -3.92
C ASP A 69 1.75 -7.44 -2.69
N GLY A 70 0.74 -8.30 -2.64
CA GLY A 70 -0.29 -8.34 -1.62
C GLY A 70 -0.34 -9.66 -0.86
N ARG A 71 -0.80 -9.60 0.38
CA ARG A 71 -1.10 -10.75 1.24
C ARG A 71 -2.59 -10.79 1.53
N LEU A 72 -3.27 -11.84 1.09
CA LEU A 72 -4.66 -12.08 1.43
C LEU A 72 -4.79 -12.30 2.94
N VAL A 73 -5.58 -11.46 3.59
CA VAL A 73 -5.88 -11.53 5.02
C VAL A 73 -7.17 -12.32 5.25
N SER A 74 -8.22 -12.00 4.48
CA SER A 74 -9.50 -12.70 4.55
C SER A 74 -10.22 -12.69 3.21
N SER A 75 -11.11 -13.67 3.03
CA SER A 75 -11.97 -13.82 1.86
C SER A 75 -13.31 -14.40 2.31
N THR A 76 -14.31 -13.54 2.43
CA THR A 76 -15.64 -13.89 2.94
C THR A 76 -16.67 -13.80 1.83
N ARG A 77 -17.42 -14.87 1.63
CA ARG A 77 -18.54 -14.91 0.69
C ARG A 77 -19.85 -14.77 1.44
N SER A 78 -20.72 -13.87 0.98
CA SER A 78 -22.07 -13.69 1.50
C SER A 78 -23.05 -13.52 0.34
N GLY A 79 -23.87 -14.53 0.08
CA GLY A 79 -24.79 -14.56 -1.06
C GLY A 79 -24.07 -14.34 -2.40
N GLU A 80 -24.46 -13.25 -3.07
CA GLU A 80 -23.93 -12.75 -4.34
C GLU A 80 -22.86 -11.67 -4.14
N SER A 81 -22.08 -11.78 -3.07
CA SER A 81 -20.96 -10.89 -2.79
C SER A 81 -19.75 -11.65 -2.28
N LEU A 82 -18.57 -11.24 -2.76
CA LEU A 82 -17.27 -11.67 -2.24
C LEU A 82 -16.52 -10.46 -1.72
N THR A 83 -16.23 -10.47 -0.42
CA THR A 83 -15.41 -9.46 0.25
C THR A 83 -14.03 -10.04 0.52
N THR A 84 -12.99 -9.35 0.08
CA THR A 84 -11.60 -9.73 0.35
C THR A 84 -10.89 -8.61 1.10
N VAL A 85 -10.08 -8.94 2.09
CA VAL A 85 -9.17 -7.99 2.73
C VAL A 85 -7.75 -8.38 2.36
N VAL A 86 -7.02 -7.46 1.75
CA VAL A 86 -5.65 -7.68 1.28
C VAL A 86 -4.73 -6.59 1.81
N GLU A 87 -3.60 -7.02 2.36
CA GLU A 87 -2.51 -6.16 2.79
C GLU A 87 -1.51 -6.00 1.65
N PHE A 88 -1.39 -4.79 1.10
CA PHE A 88 -0.41 -4.47 0.06
C PHE A 88 0.81 -3.82 0.68
N PHE A 89 1.99 -4.13 0.17
CA PHE A 89 3.22 -3.46 0.59
C PHE A 89 3.92 -2.80 -0.58
N ALA A 90 4.66 -1.73 -0.30
CA ALA A 90 5.51 -1.08 -1.27
C ALA A 90 6.82 -0.66 -0.59
N ALA A 91 7.94 -1.04 -1.22
CA ALA A 91 9.27 -0.66 -0.75
C ALA A 91 9.63 0.77 -1.19
N TYR A 92 10.34 1.49 -0.34
CA TYR A 92 10.90 2.81 -0.64
C TYR A 92 12.31 2.97 -0.06
N GLU A 93 13.09 3.83 -0.69
CA GLU A 93 14.42 4.18 -0.21
C GLU A 93 14.30 5.18 0.94
N GLU A 94 15.05 4.91 2.01
CA GLU A 94 15.15 5.75 3.18
C GLU A 94 16.61 6.19 3.34
N ALA A 95 16.85 7.49 3.22
CA ALA A 95 18.16 8.09 3.43
C ALA A 95 18.37 8.34 4.93
N SER A 96 19.54 7.98 5.44
CA SER A 96 20.02 8.22 6.81
C SER A 96 21.42 8.82 6.79
N MET A 97 21.93 9.26 7.95
CA MET A 97 23.35 9.65 8.08
C MET A 97 24.33 8.51 7.78
N PHE A 98 23.86 7.25 7.80
CA PHE A 98 24.65 6.04 7.53
C PHE A 98 24.52 5.55 6.08
N GLY A 99 23.83 6.29 5.22
CA GLY A 99 23.55 5.91 3.82
C GLY A 99 22.08 5.58 3.57
N THR A 100 21.81 4.92 2.44
CA THR A 100 20.46 4.55 2.00
C THR A 100 20.11 3.12 2.41
N SER A 101 18.94 2.94 3.01
CA SER A 101 18.32 1.64 3.29
C SER A 101 16.98 1.50 2.55
N TYR A 102 16.43 0.28 2.50
CA TYR A 102 15.08 0.04 2.01
C TYR A 102 14.12 -0.17 3.18
N SER A 103 13.06 0.61 3.19
CA SER A 103 11.93 0.46 4.10
C SER A 103 10.68 0.02 3.33
N ARG A 104 9.61 -0.32 4.05
CA ARG A 104 8.33 -0.76 3.47
C ARG A 104 7.18 -0.03 4.13
N THR A 105 6.21 0.39 3.33
CA THR A 105 4.90 0.84 3.81
C THR A 105 3.88 -0.24 3.51
N TYR A 106 2.91 -0.42 4.41
CA TYR A 106 1.85 -1.42 4.32
C TYR A 106 0.49 -0.71 4.33
N ARG A 107 -0.42 -1.14 3.46
CA ARG A 107 -1.79 -0.60 3.38
C ARG A 107 -2.80 -1.73 3.19
N CYS A 108 -3.83 -1.71 4.02
CA CYS A 108 -4.91 -2.68 4.01
C CYS A 108 -6.06 -2.17 3.14
N TYR A 109 -6.56 -2.99 2.23
CA TYR A 109 -7.71 -2.66 1.39
C TYR A 109 -8.78 -3.75 1.49
N SER A 110 -10.03 -3.34 1.65
CA SER A 110 -11.20 -4.18 1.43
C SER A 110 -11.62 -4.05 -0.02
N VAL A 111 -11.76 -5.17 -0.72
CA VAL A 111 -12.30 -5.24 -2.08
C VAL A 111 -13.55 -6.09 -2.07
N VAL A 112 -14.69 -5.43 -2.33
CA VAL A 112 -16.01 -6.05 -2.42
C VAL A 112 -16.37 -6.22 -3.88
N LEU A 113 -16.70 -7.45 -4.26
CA LEU A 113 -17.11 -7.84 -5.60
C LEU A 113 -18.58 -8.24 -5.56
N GLN A 114 -19.43 -7.49 -6.25
CA GLN A 114 -20.87 -7.74 -6.32
C GLN A 114 -21.41 -7.34 -7.68
N GLU A 115 -22.52 -7.96 -8.10
CA GLU A 115 -23.30 -7.45 -9.23
C GLU A 115 -24.05 -6.18 -8.81
N ASP A 116 -24.11 -5.21 -9.71
CA ASP A 116 -24.99 -4.05 -9.54
C ASP A 116 -26.45 -4.40 -9.91
N ALA A 117 -27.35 -3.42 -9.75
CA ALA A 117 -28.77 -3.60 -10.07
C ALA A 117 -29.06 -3.95 -11.55
N LYS A 118 -28.04 -3.88 -12.44
CA LYS A 118 -28.12 -4.22 -13.85
C LYS A 118 -27.44 -5.57 -14.17
N GLY A 119 -26.98 -6.30 -13.15
CA GLY A 119 -26.25 -7.57 -13.32
C GLY A 119 -24.82 -7.39 -13.79
N VAL A 120 -24.24 -6.18 -13.68
CA VAL A 120 -22.85 -5.93 -14.09
C VAL A 120 -21.93 -6.13 -12.88
N PRO A 121 -20.89 -6.97 -12.97
CA PRO A 121 -19.91 -7.13 -11.89
C PRO A 121 -19.19 -5.81 -11.60
N GLN A 122 -19.17 -5.39 -10.34
CA GLN A 122 -18.44 -4.22 -9.86
C GLN A 122 -17.52 -4.57 -8.71
N ALA A 123 -16.34 -3.94 -8.70
CA ALA A 123 -15.42 -3.97 -7.59
C ALA A 123 -15.44 -2.62 -6.86
N ARG A 124 -15.57 -2.66 -5.53
CA ARG A 124 -15.41 -1.49 -4.67
C ARG A 124 -14.19 -1.70 -3.80
N THR A 125 -13.21 -0.81 -3.91
CA THR A 125 -11.96 -0.84 -3.14
C THR A 125 -12.00 0.26 -2.08
N THR A 126 -11.87 -0.13 -0.81
CA THR A 126 -11.88 0.78 0.34
C THR A 126 -10.58 0.62 1.13
N LEU A 127 -9.94 1.74 1.46
CA LEU A 127 -8.77 1.74 2.36
C LEU A 127 -9.24 1.46 3.80
N LEU A 128 -8.52 0.59 4.49
CA LEU A 128 -8.76 0.27 5.90
C LEU A 128 -7.65 0.86 6.78
N GLU A 129 -8.01 1.26 8.00
CA GLU A 129 -7.03 1.68 9.02
C GLU A 129 -6.18 0.52 9.52
N LYS A 130 -6.79 -0.68 9.60
CA LYS A 130 -6.16 -1.93 10.02
C LYS A 130 -6.60 -3.08 9.14
N CYS A 131 -5.79 -4.13 9.09
CA CYS A 131 -6.10 -5.38 8.37
C CYS A 131 -7.01 -6.29 9.20
N ASP A 132 -8.00 -5.71 9.89
CA ASP A 132 -8.92 -6.45 10.74
C ASP A 132 -10.15 -6.87 9.92
N VAL A 133 -10.70 -8.03 10.23
CA VAL A 133 -11.88 -8.58 9.56
C VAL A 133 -13.10 -8.00 10.26
N ALA A 134 -13.92 -7.22 9.55
CA ALA A 134 -15.26 -6.85 10.01
C ALA A 134 -16.23 -8.02 9.86
#